data_AF-A0A2H9SCW7-F1
#
_entry.id   AF-A0A2H9SCW7-F1
#
_cell.length_a   1.000
_cell.length_b   1.000
_cell.length_c   1.000
_cell.angle_alpha   90.00
_cell.angle_beta   90.00
_cell.angle_gamma   90.00
#
_symmetry.space_group_name_H-M   'P 1'
#
loop_
_entity.id
_entity.type
_entity.pdbx_description
1 polymer ?
#
loop_
_entity_poly.entity_id
_entity_poly.type
_entity_poly.pdbx_seq_one_letter_code
_entity_poly.pdbx_strand_id
1 'polypeptide(L)'
;MFNNNERTACAKISLSMMIALTNGVLFALTIPQAGGENMKEEFDINGNEANSAIDAFCIGAGICYTMFFYKTLASLDFKNPSRAQIMISVLAPFAGFGFLTGGVEGGKRYFTPTQADMVGAFLYGFRILGCVDSCFKFPGRIQEIQASWTDAKTQKNYPEIARLLFTVLFSFGYAVASTDAIYAAAQIVSKWMEISENSASIFSYFSASLGAIGIFPLILYWIHRGLKQLTYGGVADAQGDIKDPTDIYTLLAFIFVIPGYSLAVVGASVSETPYMFGRLGTFAVATRISSSVVYAASSGTPGMATLFRDIFKPCVERIQIQRVVSDLRTPLLEDVVENYHPQSEAFEDEVIEYVSPKISV
;
A
#
# COMPACT_ATOMS: atom_id res chain seq x y z
N MET A 1 -29.35 -19.63 14.58
CA MET A 1 -28.20 -19.92 15.47
C MET A 1 -27.00 -20.15 14.57
N PHE A 2 -25.96 -19.30 14.63
CA PHE A 2 -24.72 -19.53 13.88
C PHE A 2 -24.04 -20.82 14.35
N ASN A 3 -23.62 -21.68 13.41
CA ASN A 3 -22.78 -22.84 13.68
C ASN A 3 -21.40 -22.39 14.23
N ASN A 4 -20.71 -23.23 14.99
CA ASN A 4 -19.41 -22.92 15.60
C ASN A 4 -18.36 -22.41 14.59
N ASN A 5 -18.41 -22.89 13.35
CA ASN A 5 -17.54 -22.41 12.27
C ASN A 5 -17.85 -20.97 11.85
N GLU A 6 -19.13 -20.59 11.80
CA GLU A 6 -19.57 -19.23 11.45
C GLU A 6 -19.26 -18.22 12.56
N ARG A 7 -19.41 -18.64 13.83
CA ARG A 7 -19.02 -17.81 14.99
C ARG A 7 -17.52 -17.53 15.00
N THR A 8 -16.70 -18.55 14.71
CA THR A 8 -15.25 -18.42 14.65
C THR A 8 -14.82 -17.52 13.49
N ALA A 9 -15.46 -17.65 12.32
CA ALA A 9 -15.21 -16.77 11.18
C ALA A 9 -15.58 -15.30 11.49
N CYS A 10 -16.75 -15.07 12.08
CA CYS A 10 -17.22 -13.73 12.44
C CYS A 10 -16.31 -13.07 13.50
N ALA A 11 -15.85 -13.83 14.49
CA ALA A 11 -14.89 -13.35 15.49
C ALA A 11 -13.53 -12.98 14.86
N LYS A 12 -13.03 -13.80 13.94
CA LYS A 12 -11.77 -13.53 13.21
C LYS A 12 -11.88 -12.26 12.37
N ILE A 13 -12.98 -12.07 11.63
CA ILE A 13 -13.22 -10.86 10.82
C ILE A 13 -13.27 -9.62 11.73
N SER A 14 -14.05 -9.68 12.81
CA SER A 14 -14.22 -8.56 13.73
C SER A 14 -12.89 -8.17 14.38
N LEU A 15 -12.11 -9.15 14.84
CA LEU A 15 -10.78 -8.90 15.42
C LEU A 15 -9.82 -8.28 14.40
N SER A 16 -9.76 -8.83 13.18
CA SER A 16 -8.91 -8.28 12.11
C SER A 16 -9.30 -6.84 11.74
N MET A 17 -10.61 -6.53 11.71
CA MET A 17 -11.09 -5.17 11.46
C MET A 17 -10.71 -4.22 12.59
N MET A 18 -10.90 -4.61 13.86
CA MET A 18 -10.51 -3.77 15.01
C MET A 18 -9.02 -3.47 15.03
N ILE A 19 -8.18 -4.48 14.79
CA ILE A 19 -6.72 -4.30 14.74
C ILE A 19 -6.35 -3.39 13.55
N ALA A 20 -6.94 -3.62 12.38
CA ALA A 20 -6.68 -2.79 11.21
C ALA A 20 -7.10 -1.34 11.38
N LEU A 21 -8.26 -1.08 11.98
CA LEU A 21 -8.74 0.27 12.29
C LEU A 21 -7.83 0.94 13.31
N THR A 22 -7.44 0.24 14.37
CA THR A 22 -6.52 0.76 15.39
C THR A 22 -5.19 1.15 14.75
N ASN A 23 -4.62 0.27 13.93
CA ASN A 23 -3.38 0.54 13.21
C ASN A 23 -3.54 1.75 12.26
N GLY A 24 -4.64 1.83 11.51
CA GLY A 24 -4.90 2.93 10.60
C GLY A 24 -5.09 4.29 11.29
N VAL A 25 -5.76 4.32 12.45
CA VAL A 25 -5.93 5.54 13.25
C VAL A 25 -4.58 5.99 13.83
N LEU A 26 -3.83 5.08 14.46
CA LEU A 26 -2.50 5.40 14.99
C LEU A 26 -1.57 5.86 13.87
N PHE A 27 -1.65 5.21 12.70
CA PHE A 27 -0.89 5.59 11.52
C PHE A 27 -1.25 7.01 11.08
N ALA A 28 -2.53 7.32 10.86
CA ALA A 28 -3.00 8.63 10.42
C ALA A 28 -2.54 9.77 11.35
N LEU A 29 -2.58 9.54 12.67
CA LEU A 29 -2.27 10.57 13.65
C LEU A 29 -0.77 10.84 13.82
N THR A 30 0.11 9.96 13.32
CA THR A 30 1.54 10.05 13.63
C THR A 30 2.41 10.13 12.39
N ILE A 31 2.52 9.05 11.62
CA ILE A 31 3.51 8.91 10.55
C ILE A 31 3.35 9.96 9.42
N PRO A 32 2.18 10.14 8.77
CA PRO A 32 2.00 11.16 7.75
C PRO A 32 2.07 12.57 8.31
N GLN A 33 1.75 12.77 9.60
CA GLN A 33 1.88 14.06 10.27
C GLN A 33 3.36 14.45 10.43
N ALA A 34 4.22 13.49 10.78
CA ALA A 34 5.68 13.68 10.77
C ALA A 34 6.18 14.01 9.37
N GLY A 35 5.70 13.30 8.33
CA GLY A 35 6.09 13.58 6.95
C GLY A 35 5.62 14.93 6.41
N GLY A 36 4.39 15.34 6.74
CA GLY A 36 3.81 16.63 6.36
C GLY A 36 4.64 17.81 6.84
N GLU A 37 5.20 17.72 8.04
CA GLU A 37 5.94 18.85 8.59
C GLU A 37 7.39 18.89 8.20
N ASN A 38 7.99 17.71 7.96
CA ASN A 38 9.23 17.66 7.21
C ASN A 38 9.08 18.28 5.80
N MET A 39 7.94 18.10 5.13
CA MET A 39 7.69 18.79 3.86
C MET A 39 7.49 20.29 4.04
N LYS A 40 6.78 20.73 5.09
CA LYS A 40 6.60 22.16 5.36
C LYS A 40 7.93 22.86 5.63
N GLU A 41 8.77 22.26 6.47
CA GLU A 41 10.09 22.80 6.81
C GLU A 41 11.00 22.87 5.59
N GLU A 42 11.04 21.82 4.77
CA GLU A 42 11.93 21.75 3.60
C GLU A 42 11.49 22.68 2.46
N PHE A 43 10.19 22.83 2.24
CA PHE A 43 9.64 23.62 1.14
C PHE A 43 9.12 25.00 1.57
N ASP A 44 9.34 25.39 2.83
CA ASP A 44 8.85 26.64 3.43
C ASP A 44 7.33 26.86 3.23
N ILE A 45 6.55 25.77 3.40
CA ILE A 45 5.09 25.79 3.22
C ILE A 45 4.44 26.14 4.56
N ASN A 46 3.98 27.38 4.70
CA ASN A 46 3.33 27.88 5.92
C ASN A 46 1.89 28.35 5.65
N GLY A 47 1.01 28.18 6.64
CA GLY A 47 -0.39 28.65 6.57
C GLY A 47 -1.42 27.67 7.12
N ASN A 48 -2.63 28.16 7.37
CA ASN A 48 -3.75 27.34 7.88
C ASN A 48 -4.27 26.35 6.84
N GLU A 49 -4.20 26.74 5.56
CA GLU A 49 -4.59 25.92 4.42
C GLU A 49 -3.64 24.73 4.25
N ALA A 50 -2.34 24.94 4.47
CA ALA A 50 -1.33 23.88 4.43
C ALA A 50 -1.55 22.86 5.56
N ASN A 51 -1.83 23.33 6.78
CA ASN A 51 -2.15 22.45 7.90
C ASN A 51 -3.44 21.64 7.63
N SER A 52 -4.49 22.31 7.12
CA SER A 52 -5.75 21.65 6.77
C SER A 52 -5.57 20.60 5.67
N ALA A 53 -4.70 20.87 4.68
CA ALA A 53 -4.37 19.91 3.63
C ALA A 53 -3.64 18.69 4.19
N ILE A 54 -2.65 18.90 5.08
CA ILE A 54 -1.92 17.81 5.74
C ILE A 54 -2.88 16.94 6.55
N ASP A 55 -3.79 17.53 7.32
CA ASP A 55 -4.76 16.77 8.12
C ASP A 55 -5.66 15.89 7.22
N ALA A 56 -6.18 16.44 6.13
CA ALA A 56 -6.98 15.69 5.16
C ALA A 56 -6.17 14.54 4.51
N PHE A 57 -4.91 14.79 4.18
CA PHE A 57 -3.98 13.81 3.63
C PHE A 57 -3.63 12.71 4.63
N CYS A 58 -3.49 13.05 5.92
CA CYS A 58 -3.28 12.09 7.00
C CYS A 58 -4.47 11.15 7.18
N ILE A 59 -5.70 11.67 7.14
CA ILE A 59 -6.92 10.86 7.18
C ILE A 59 -6.99 9.90 5.98
N GLY A 60 -6.72 10.41 4.78
CA GLY A 60 -6.66 9.60 3.56
C GLY A 60 -5.63 8.48 3.67
N ALA A 61 -4.44 8.79 4.18
CA ALA A 61 -3.38 7.81 4.43
C ALA A 61 -3.80 6.74 5.45
N GLY A 62 -4.51 7.13 6.51
CA GLY A 62 -5.09 6.22 7.51
C GLY A 62 -6.08 5.22 6.93
N ILE A 63 -6.97 5.70 6.05
CA ILE A 63 -7.94 4.85 5.34
C ILE A 63 -7.19 3.84 4.46
N CYS A 64 -6.24 4.30 3.64
CA CYS A 64 -5.38 3.44 2.82
C CYS A 64 -4.69 2.36 3.66
N TYR A 65 -4.07 2.76 4.78
CA TYR A 65 -3.28 1.86 5.60
C TYR A 65 -4.14 0.85 6.37
N THR A 66 -5.32 1.26 6.83
CA THR A 66 -6.33 0.36 7.42
C THR A 66 -6.65 -0.79 6.46
N MET A 67 -6.96 -0.47 5.21
CA MET A 67 -7.38 -1.46 4.22
C MET A 67 -6.23 -2.37 3.79
N PHE A 68 -5.03 -1.78 3.60
CA PHE A 68 -3.81 -2.54 3.34
C PHE A 68 -3.58 -3.56 4.47
N PHE A 69 -3.60 -3.11 5.73
CA PHE A 69 -3.32 -3.96 6.86
C PHE A 69 -4.38 -5.03 7.09
N TYR A 70 -5.67 -4.70 6.91
CA TYR A 70 -6.75 -5.68 6.95
C TYR A 70 -6.54 -6.80 5.93
N LYS A 71 -6.20 -6.45 4.68
CA LYS A 71 -5.91 -7.44 3.63
C LYS A 71 -4.66 -8.26 3.96
N THR A 72 -3.62 -7.65 4.54
CA THR A 72 -2.47 -8.39 5.08
C THR A 72 -2.94 -9.43 6.08
N LEU A 73 -3.67 -9.04 7.15
CA LEU A 73 -4.18 -9.94 8.18
C LEU A 73 -5.06 -11.07 7.62
N ALA A 74 -5.89 -10.78 6.63
CA ALA A 74 -6.73 -11.78 5.96
C ALA A 74 -5.90 -12.79 5.16
N SER A 75 -4.75 -12.37 4.62
CA SER A 75 -3.87 -13.18 3.76
C SER A 75 -2.70 -13.85 4.49
N LEU A 76 -2.54 -13.64 5.81
CA LEU A 76 -1.50 -14.28 6.60
C LEU A 76 -1.75 -15.80 6.66
N ASP A 77 -1.05 -16.55 5.80
CA ASP A 77 -0.99 -18.01 5.85
C ASP A 77 0.47 -18.46 5.68
N PHE A 78 1.12 -18.81 6.80
CA PHE A 78 2.54 -19.17 6.86
C PHE A 78 2.77 -20.70 6.86
N LYS A 79 2.08 -21.43 6.00
CA LYS A 79 2.24 -22.89 5.93
C LYS A 79 3.53 -23.28 5.19
N ASN A 80 4.34 -24.09 5.86
CA ASN A 80 5.56 -24.74 5.33
C ASN A 80 6.54 -23.77 4.64
N PRO A 81 7.09 -22.77 5.37
CA PRO A 81 8.05 -21.85 4.78
C PRO A 81 9.29 -22.55 4.24
N SER A 82 9.70 -22.16 3.04
CA SER A 82 11.04 -22.47 2.52
C SER A 82 12.13 -21.78 3.34
N ARG A 83 13.35 -22.35 3.33
CA ARG A 83 14.52 -21.75 4.02
C ARG A 83 14.78 -20.31 3.58
N ALA A 84 14.59 -20.00 2.30
CA ALA A 84 14.76 -18.65 1.77
C ALA A 84 13.78 -17.66 2.40
N GLN A 85 12.51 -18.03 2.53
CA GLN A 85 11.49 -17.20 3.18
C GLN A 85 11.82 -16.94 4.65
N ILE A 86 12.28 -17.96 5.38
CA ILE A 86 12.69 -17.80 6.78
C ILE A 86 13.87 -16.83 6.89
N MET A 87 14.93 -17.05 6.09
CA MET A 87 16.13 -16.21 6.15
C MET A 87 15.83 -14.74 5.84
N ILE A 88 15.00 -14.46 4.83
CA ILE A 88 14.64 -13.08 4.48
C ILE A 88 13.74 -12.45 5.55
N SER A 89 12.87 -13.23 6.18
CA SER A 89 11.97 -12.73 7.24
C SER A 89 12.71 -12.29 8.51
N VAL A 90 13.95 -12.73 8.73
CA VAL A 90 14.82 -12.21 9.80
C VAL A 90 15.11 -10.71 9.64
N LEU A 91 14.99 -10.17 8.42
CA LEU A 91 15.18 -8.74 8.15
C LEU A 91 13.93 -7.91 8.44
N ALA A 92 12.76 -8.53 8.63
CA ALA A 92 11.49 -7.83 8.81
C ALA A 92 11.45 -6.90 10.03
N PRO A 93 12.02 -7.25 11.21
CA PRO A 93 12.16 -6.33 12.33
C PRO A 93 12.95 -5.07 11.95
N PHE A 94 14.10 -5.22 11.31
CA PHE A 94 14.92 -4.08 10.90
C PHE A 94 14.22 -3.22 9.84
N ALA A 95 13.51 -3.84 8.91
CA ALA A 95 12.72 -3.12 7.90
C ALA A 95 11.51 -2.38 8.49
N GLY A 96 11.02 -2.81 9.65
CA GLY A 96 9.92 -2.17 10.36
C GLY A 96 10.32 -0.91 11.13
N PHE A 97 11.61 -0.69 11.38
CA PHE A 97 12.08 0.35 12.29
C PHE A 97 11.68 1.78 11.89
N GLY A 98 11.52 2.08 10.60
CA GLY A 98 11.03 3.41 10.17
C GLY A 98 9.66 3.79 10.77
N PHE A 99 8.82 2.80 11.10
CA PHE A 99 7.51 3.04 11.75
C PHE A 99 7.65 3.35 13.23
N LEU A 100 8.71 2.89 13.89
CA LEU A 100 9.01 3.29 15.26
C LEU A 100 9.37 4.78 15.29
N THR A 101 10.34 5.20 14.47
CA THR A 101 10.76 6.61 14.39
C THR A 101 9.61 7.51 13.99
N GLY A 102 8.93 7.23 12.87
CA GLY A 102 7.80 8.06 12.43
C GLY A 102 6.65 8.09 13.44
N GLY A 103 6.40 6.98 14.14
CA GLY A 103 5.38 6.88 15.19
C GLY A 103 5.71 7.70 16.44
N VAL A 104 6.97 7.67 16.89
CA VAL A 104 7.45 8.47 18.03
C VAL A 104 7.46 9.95 17.67
N GLU A 105 8.06 10.33 16.55
CA GLU A 105 8.18 11.73 16.15
C GLU A 105 6.81 12.38 15.88
N GLY A 106 5.92 11.67 15.19
CA GLY A 106 4.53 12.13 15.01
C GLY A 106 3.74 12.13 16.32
N GLY A 107 3.95 11.13 17.17
CA GLY A 107 3.23 10.95 18.44
C GLY A 107 3.51 12.05 19.47
N LYS A 108 4.72 12.64 19.47
CA LYS A 108 5.10 13.74 20.36
C LYS A 108 4.17 14.96 20.29
N ARG A 109 3.39 15.11 19.21
CA ARG A 109 2.45 16.23 19.00
C ARG A 109 1.14 16.09 19.76
N TYR A 110 0.70 14.85 19.95
CA TYR A 110 -0.62 14.55 20.51
C TYR A 110 -0.53 13.85 21.86
N PHE A 111 0.64 13.36 22.23
CA PHE A 111 0.83 12.49 23.37
C PHE A 111 2.04 12.90 24.21
N THR A 112 2.03 12.50 25.48
CA THR A 112 3.23 12.59 26.33
C THR A 112 4.38 11.75 25.75
N PRO A 113 5.66 12.01 26.10
CA PRO A 113 6.79 11.25 25.56
C PRO A 113 6.64 9.73 25.72
N THR A 114 6.19 9.26 26.89
CA THR A 114 5.96 7.83 27.14
C THR A 114 4.85 7.25 26.26
N GLN A 115 3.77 8.00 26.04
CA GLN A 115 2.69 7.56 25.16
C GLN A 115 3.13 7.55 23.70
N ALA A 116 3.95 8.51 23.26
CA ALA A 116 4.52 8.53 21.92
C ALA A 116 5.42 7.31 21.66
N ASP A 117 6.25 6.94 22.64
CA ASP A 117 7.05 5.70 22.63
C ASP A 117 6.16 4.45 22.49
N MET A 118 5.06 4.38 23.25
CA MET A 118 4.11 3.26 23.15
C MET A 118 3.45 3.19 21.78
N VAL A 119 2.98 4.31 21.24
CA VAL A 119 2.36 4.37 19.91
C VAL A 119 3.36 3.95 18.83
N GLY A 120 4.59 4.44 18.89
CA GLY A 120 5.67 4.03 18.01
C GLY A 120 5.97 2.52 18.10
N ALA A 121 5.99 1.96 19.31
CA ALA A 121 6.18 0.52 19.51
C ALA A 121 5.02 -0.32 18.93
N PHE A 122 3.77 0.13 19.08
CA PHE A 122 2.61 -0.54 18.48
C PHE A 122 2.68 -0.51 16.95
N LEU A 123 2.95 0.66 16.35
CA LEU A 123 3.10 0.81 14.91
C LEU A 123 4.25 -0.03 14.37
N TYR A 124 5.35 -0.11 15.09
CA TYR A 124 6.47 -0.99 14.80
C TYR A 124 6.05 -2.47 14.80
N GLY A 125 5.37 -2.94 15.84
CA GLY A 125 4.87 -4.31 15.94
C GLY A 125 3.93 -4.68 14.78
N PHE A 126 2.99 -3.80 14.44
CA PHE A 126 2.13 -4.00 13.27
C PHE A 126 2.93 -4.00 11.97
N ARG A 127 3.91 -3.10 11.83
CA ARG A 127 4.74 -3.04 10.62
C ARG A 127 5.54 -4.32 10.41
N ILE A 128 6.05 -4.95 11.49
CA ILE A 128 6.75 -6.24 11.41
C ILE A 128 5.87 -7.28 10.71
N LEU A 129 4.60 -7.39 11.07
CA LEU A 129 3.68 -8.35 10.44
C LEU A 129 3.56 -8.13 8.93
N GLY A 130 3.46 -6.86 8.50
CA GLY A 130 3.46 -6.50 7.08
C GLY A 130 4.78 -6.81 6.36
N CYS A 131 5.91 -6.53 7.02
CA CYS A 131 7.23 -6.84 6.49
C CYS A 131 7.42 -8.37 6.37
N VAL A 132 7.03 -9.16 7.37
CA VAL A 132 7.09 -10.63 7.33
C VAL A 132 6.26 -11.17 6.17
N ASP A 133 5.00 -10.73 6.01
CA ASP A 133 4.16 -11.14 4.89
C ASP A 133 4.82 -10.88 3.54
N SER A 134 5.41 -9.69 3.34
CA SER A 134 6.05 -9.39 2.06
C SER A 134 7.42 -10.05 1.89
N CYS A 135 8.18 -10.31 2.97
CA CYS A 135 9.39 -11.15 2.95
C CYS A 135 9.08 -12.59 2.53
N PHE A 136 7.96 -13.16 3.00
CA PHE A 136 7.51 -14.50 2.60
C PHE A 136 7.15 -14.57 1.11
N LYS A 137 6.59 -13.50 0.55
CA LYS A 137 6.21 -13.45 -0.87
C LYS A 137 7.41 -13.13 -1.77
N PHE A 138 8.45 -12.48 -1.25
CA PHE A 138 9.53 -11.91 -2.05
C PHE A 138 10.28 -12.89 -2.97
N PRO A 139 10.67 -14.12 -2.57
CA PRO A 139 11.38 -15.04 -3.46
C PRO A 139 10.63 -15.34 -4.76
N GLY A 140 9.30 -15.50 -4.71
CA GLY A 140 8.50 -15.67 -5.92
C GLY A 140 8.43 -14.38 -6.74
N ARG A 141 8.32 -13.22 -6.07
CA ARG A 141 8.24 -11.92 -6.74
C ARG A 141 9.53 -11.53 -7.46
N ILE A 142 10.70 -11.92 -6.95
CA ILE A 142 11.97 -11.64 -7.64
C ILE A 142 12.06 -12.42 -8.95
N GLN A 143 11.52 -13.64 -8.99
CA GLN A 143 11.45 -14.45 -10.22
C GLN A 143 10.53 -13.80 -11.26
N GLU A 144 9.41 -13.20 -10.84
CA GLU A 144 8.52 -12.44 -11.73
C GLU A 144 9.25 -11.24 -12.38
N ILE A 145 10.07 -10.52 -11.61
CA ILE A 145 10.87 -9.39 -12.12
C ILE A 145 11.96 -9.89 -13.08
N GLN A 146 12.64 -10.98 -12.74
CA GLN A 146 13.66 -11.60 -13.59
C GLN A 146 13.07 -12.11 -14.91
N ALA A 147 11.88 -12.71 -14.87
CA ALA A 147 11.15 -13.13 -16.06
C ALA A 147 10.78 -11.92 -16.94
N SER A 148 10.24 -10.86 -16.33
CA SER A 148 9.91 -9.61 -17.03
C SER A 148 11.13 -8.98 -17.71
N TRP A 149 12.28 -8.99 -17.03
CA TRP A 149 13.55 -8.52 -17.60
C TRP A 149 14.01 -9.37 -18.80
N THR A 150 13.95 -10.69 -18.65
CA THR A 150 14.41 -11.62 -19.69
C THR A 150 13.52 -11.50 -20.93
N ASP A 151 12.21 -11.41 -20.73
CA ASP A 151 11.24 -11.23 -21.81
C ASP A 151 11.44 -9.88 -22.51
N ALA A 152 11.53 -8.78 -21.74
CA ALA A 152 11.75 -7.44 -22.28
C ALA A 152 13.04 -7.35 -23.10
N LYS A 153 14.12 -8.00 -22.65
CA LYS A 153 15.38 -8.07 -23.38
C LYS A 153 15.25 -8.88 -24.68
N THR A 154 14.56 -10.02 -24.63
CA THR A 154 14.37 -10.91 -25.79
C THR A 154 13.52 -10.25 -26.87
N GLN A 155 12.43 -9.58 -26.45
CA GLN A 155 11.52 -8.87 -27.33
C GLN A 155 12.02 -7.47 -27.73
N LYS A 156 13.15 -7.01 -27.19
CA LYS A 156 13.67 -5.63 -27.35
C LYS A 156 12.64 -4.56 -26.94
N ASN A 157 11.86 -4.85 -25.90
CA ASN A 157 10.90 -3.92 -25.32
C ASN A 157 11.63 -2.88 -24.45
N TYR A 158 12.21 -1.86 -25.08
CA TYR A 158 12.96 -0.79 -24.40
C TYR A 158 12.14 -0.02 -23.35
N PRO A 159 10.85 0.29 -23.56
CA PRO A 159 10.01 0.88 -22.52
C PRO A 159 9.97 0.04 -21.23
N GLU A 160 9.81 -1.27 -21.36
CA GLU A 160 9.78 -2.18 -20.22
C GLU A 160 11.15 -2.28 -19.53
N ILE A 161 12.24 -2.31 -20.30
CA ILE A 161 13.61 -2.25 -19.75
C ILE A 161 13.81 -0.98 -18.94
N ALA A 162 13.41 0.19 -19.47
CA ALA A 162 13.49 1.46 -18.76
C ALA A 162 12.67 1.43 -17.46
N ARG A 163 11.43 0.91 -17.50
CA ARG A 163 10.56 0.76 -16.33
C ARG A 163 11.20 -0.11 -15.24
N LEU A 164 11.83 -1.22 -15.61
CA LEU A 164 12.55 -2.10 -14.69
C LEU A 164 13.78 -1.41 -14.09
N LEU A 165 14.52 -0.61 -14.87
CA LEU A 165 15.64 0.19 -14.35
C LEU A 165 15.16 1.25 -13.35
N PHE A 166 14.09 1.99 -13.68
CA PHE A 166 13.48 2.94 -12.76
C PHE A 166 13.00 2.27 -11.48
N THR A 167 12.40 1.08 -11.60
CA THR A 167 11.97 0.28 -10.44
C THR A 167 13.15 0.02 -9.50
N VAL A 168 14.29 -0.47 -10.02
CA VAL A 168 15.47 -0.77 -9.21
C VAL A 168 16.06 0.50 -8.60
N LEU A 169 16.21 1.56 -9.40
CA LEU A 169 16.81 2.83 -8.96
C LEU A 169 16.01 3.48 -7.82
N PHE A 170 14.68 3.61 -7.97
CA PHE A 170 13.85 4.21 -6.92
C PHE A 170 13.73 3.31 -5.69
N SER A 171 13.74 1.98 -5.86
CA SER A 171 13.77 1.06 -4.72
C SER A 171 15.05 1.18 -3.92
N PHE A 172 16.20 1.29 -4.61
CA PHE A 172 17.48 1.52 -3.97
C PHE A 172 17.53 2.88 -3.27
N GLY A 173 17.08 3.94 -3.97
CA GLY A 173 17.01 5.29 -3.42
C GLY A 173 16.19 5.34 -2.13
N TYR A 174 15.02 4.72 -2.09
CA TYR A 174 14.20 4.68 -0.88
C TYR A 174 14.84 3.85 0.24
N ALA A 175 15.39 2.68 -0.09
CA ALA A 175 16.00 1.80 0.90
C ALA A 175 17.18 2.49 1.61
N VAL A 176 18.01 3.20 0.86
CA VAL A 176 19.13 3.98 1.41
C VAL A 176 18.61 5.21 2.17
N ALA A 177 17.63 5.91 1.63
CA ALA A 177 17.03 7.08 2.30
C ALA A 177 16.37 6.73 3.66
N SER A 178 15.92 5.49 3.84
CA SER A 178 15.32 5.03 5.10
C SER A 178 16.35 4.74 6.21
N THR A 179 17.65 4.75 5.91
CA THR A 179 18.70 4.39 6.88
C THR A 179 18.74 5.30 8.10
N ASP A 180 18.48 6.60 7.95
CA ASP A 180 18.43 7.55 9.07
C ASP A 180 17.29 7.23 10.03
N ALA A 181 16.09 6.97 9.51
CA ALA A 181 14.95 6.60 10.32
C ALA A 181 15.20 5.27 11.06
N ILE A 182 15.84 4.30 10.41
CA ILE A 182 16.18 3.03 11.04
C ILE A 182 17.26 3.21 12.14
N TYR A 183 18.25 4.05 11.87
CA TYR A 183 19.30 4.38 12.84
C TYR A 183 18.68 5.01 14.10
N ALA A 184 17.80 6.01 13.92
CA ALA A 184 17.12 6.67 15.03
C ALA A 184 16.26 5.70 15.86
N ALA A 185 15.52 4.80 15.20
CA ALA A 185 14.74 3.77 15.87
C ALA A 185 15.62 2.82 16.69
N ALA A 186 16.76 2.41 16.15
CA ALA A 186 17.70 1.55 16.87
C ALA A 186 18.31 2.25 18.10
N GLN A 187 18.51 3.57 18.03
CA GLN A 187 18.90 4.39 19.18
C GLN A 187 17.79 4.45 20.24
N ILE A 188 16.53 4.62 19.83
CA ILE A 188 15.37 4.57 20.74
C ILE A 188 15.32 3.23 21.48
N VAL A 189 15.42 2.11 20.75
CA VAL A 189 15.43 0.77 21.36
C VAL A 189 16.62 0.57 22.29
N SER A 190 17.81 1.04 21.88
CA SER A 190 19.02 0.92 22.70
C SER A 190 18.89 1.69 24.02
N LYS A 191 18.22 2.85 23.99
CA LYS A 191 17.91 3.64 25.19
C LYS A 191 16.94 2.91 26.11
N TRP A 192 15.90 2.27 25.59
CA TRP A 192 14.97 1.45 26.39
C TRP A 192 15.66 0.26 27.06
N MET A 193 16.73 -0.25 26.45
CA MET A 193 17.54 -1.36 26.97
C MET A 193 18.73 -0.90 27.81
N GLU A 194 18.88 0.40 28.07
CA GLU A 194 19.99 1.00 28.84
C GLU A 194 21.39 0.62 28.30
N ILE A 195 21.50 0.46 26.97
CA ILE A 195 22.76 0.11 26.31
C ILE A 195 23.67 1.35 26.26
N SER A 196 24.98 1.16 26.50
CA SER A 196 25.98 2.24 26.41
C SER A 196 26.00 2.91 25.02
N GLU A 197 26.31 4.22 24.96
CA GLU A 197 26.26 5.01 23.71
C GLU A 197 27.11 4.43 22.57
N ASN A 198 28.30 3.88 22.90
CA ASN A 198 29.18 3.26 21.90
C ASN A 198 28.56 1.99 21.31
N SER A 199 28.02 1.12 22.16
CA SER A 199 27.34 -0.11 21.72
C SER A 199 26.05 0.21 20.97
N ALA A 200 25.28 1.20 21.42
CA ALA A 200 24.07 1.69 20.76
C ALA A 200 24.36 2.21 19.35
N SER A 201 25.47 2.94 19.18
CA SER A 201 25.91 3.45 17.88
C SER A 201 26.26 2.33 16.90
N ILE A 202 27.01 1.32 17.34
CA ILE A 202 27.36 0.14 16.52
C ILE A 202 26.10 -0.62 16.13
N PHE A 203 25.22 -0.88 17.08
CA PHE A 203 23.95 -1.55 16.84
C PHE A 203 23.07 -0.79 15.85
N SER A 204 23.08 0.54 15.91
CA SER A 204 22.27 1.39 15.03
C SER A 204 22.77 1.39 13.58
N TYR A 205 24.08 1.44 13.35
CA TYR A 205 24.65 1.28 11.99
C TYR A 205 24.37 -0.11 11.41
N PHE A 206 24.50 -1.15 12.24
CA PHE A 206 24.19 -2.52 11.85
C PHE A 206 22.70 -2.67 11.49
N SER A 207 21.82 -2.17 12.36
CA SER A 207 20.37 -2.19 12.16
C SER A 207 19.95 -1.42 10.92
N ALA A 208 20.53 -0.25 10.66
CA ALA A 208 20.24 0.53 9.46
C ALA A 208 20.65 -0.19 8.18
N SER A 209 21.81 -0.86 8.19
CA SER A 209 22.27 -1.66 7.06
C SER A 209 21.35 -2.85 6.79
N LEU A 210 21.01 -3.64 7.82
CA LEU A 210 20.07 -4.75 7.70
C LEU A 210 18.67 -4.28 7.32
N GLY A 211 18.23 -3.15 7.86
CA GLY A 211 16.94 -2.55 7.55
C GLY A 211 16.85 -2.12 6.09
N ALA A 212 17.88 -1.46 5.54
CA ALA A 212 17.93 -1.13 4.12
C ALA A 212 17.89 -2.38 3.22
N ILE A 213 18.65 -3.42 3.58
CA ILE A 213 18.64 -4.71 2.87
C ILE A 213 17.26 -5.39 2.97
N GLY A 214 16.59 -5.29 4.11
CA GLY A 214 15.23 -5.83 4.30
C GLY A 214 14.15 -5.04 3.57
N ILE A 215 14.28 -3.71 3.51
CA ILE A 215 13.33 -2.81 2.85
C ILE A 215 13.39 -2.94 1.33
N PHE A 216 14.58 -3.04 0.76
CA PHE A 216 14.77 -3.07 -0.70
C PHE A 216 13.89 -4.12 -1.41
N PRO A 217 13.87 -5.39 -0.98
CA PRO A 217 12.96 -6.42 -1.47
C PRO A 217 11.48 -6.03 -1.48
N LEU A 218 11.01 -5.48 -0.35
CA LEU A 218 9.62 -5.12 -0.15
C LEU A 218 9.20 -4.08 -1.18
N ILE A 219 10.04 -3.06 -1.34
CA ILE A 219 9.77 -1.92 -2.20
C ILE A 219 9.94 -2.26 -3.67
N LEU A 220 10.95 -3.05 -4.00
CA LEU A 220 11.21 -3.47 -5.38
C LEU A 220 9.96 -4.12 -6.00
N TYR A 221 9.31 -5.02 -5.27
CA TYR A 221 8.08 -5.65 -5.73
C TYR A 221 6.94 -4.64 -5.92
N TRP A 222 6.68 -3.79 -4.93
CA TRP A 222 5.56 -2.85 -4.98
C TRP A 222 5.76 -1.75 -6.02
N ILE A 223 6.98 -1.24 -6.18
CA ILE A 223 7.32 -0.31 -7.25
C ILE A 223 7.17 -0.99 -8.61
N HIS A 224 7.66 -2.22 -8.76
CA HIS A 224 7.54 -2.97 -10.01
C HIS A 224 6.08 -3.12 -10.42
N ARG A 225 5.24 -3.61 -9.51
CA ARG A 225 3.82 -3.85 -9.75
C ARG A 225 3.07 -2.55 -10.04
N GLY A 226 3.30 -1.53 -9.23
CA GLY A 226 2.65 -0.23 -9.37
C GLY A 226 2.99 0.45 -10.68
N LEU A 227 4.27 0.52 -11.05
CA LEU A 227 4.68 1.10 -12.32
C LEU A 227 4.10 0.31 -13.49
N LYS A 228 4.05 -1.04 -13.42
CA LYS A 228 3.43 -1.84 -14.47
C LYS A 228 1.96 -1.47 -14.67
N GLN A 229 1.22 -1.30 -13.58
CA GLN A 229 -0.20 -0.89 -13.60
C GLN A 229 -0.40 0.58 -14.00
N LEU A 230 0.54 1.48 -13.69
CA LEU A 230 0.43 2.91 -14.01
C LEU A 230 0.86 3.23 -15.45
N THR A 231 1.69 2.38 -16.07
CA THR A 231 2.23 2.62 -17.42
C THR A 231 1.67 1.68 -18.48
N TYR A 232 0.47 1.11 -18.28
CA TYR A 232 -0.16 0.17 -19.22
C TYR A 232 0.72 -1.05 -19.56
N GLY A 233 1.59 -1.46 -18.64
CA GLY A 233 2.53 -2.57 -18.84
C GLY A 233 1.91 -3.95 -18.60
N GLY A 234 0.62 -4.04 -18.25
CA GLY A 234 -0.09 -5.30 -18.06
C GLY A 234 -0.17 -6.07 -19.38
N VAL A 235 0.37 -7.29 -19.41
CA VAL A 235 0.24 -8.20 -20.56
C VAL A 235 -0.99 -9.05 -20.32
N ALA A 236 -1.87 -9.13 -21.33
CA ALA A 236 -3.02 -10.03 -21.30
C ALA A 236 -2.51 -11.48 -21.22
N ASP A 237 -3.13 -12.28 -20.35
CA ASP A 237 -2.84 -13.71 -20.31
C ASP A 237 -3.45 -14.44 -21.53
N ALA A 238 -3.33 -15.77 -21.55
CA ALA A 238 -3.84 -16.59 -22.65
C ALA A 238 -5.37 -16.53 -22.80
N GLN A 239 -6.08 -16.04 -21.78
CA GLN A 239 -7.53 -15.84 -21.74
C GLN A 239 -7.94 -14.40 -22.12
N GLY A 240 -6.97 -13.51 -22.32
CA GLY A 240 -7.20 -12.10 -22.61
C GLY A 240 -7.26 -11.21 -21.36
N ASP A 241 -7.11 -11.79 -20.17
CA ASP A 241 -7.21 -11.03 -18.92
C ASP A 241 -5.90 -10.30 -18.60
N ILE A 242 -6.01 -8.99 -18.40
CA ILE A 242 -4.85 -8.17 -18.01
C ILE A 242 -4.72 -8.20 -16.49
N LYS A 243 -3.67 -8.88 -16.00
CA LYS A 243 -3.28 -8.80 -14.59
C LYS A 243 -2.83 -7.38 -14.25
N ASP A 244 -3.52 -6.76 -13.29
CA ASP A 244 -3.33 -5.36 -12.86
C ASP A 244 -3.60 -4.31 -13.98
N PRO A 245 -4.87 -4.15 -14.42
CA PRO A 245 -5.20 -3.27 -15.53
C PRO A 245 -5.07 -1.78 -15.17
N THR A 246 -4.76 -0.96 -16.17
CA THR A 246 -4.85 0.50 -16.09
C THR A 246 -6.25 0.95 -16.52
N ASP A 247 -7.13 1.18 -15.56
CA ASP A 247 -8.53 1.56 -15.76
C ASP A 247 -8.90 2.80 -14.93
N ILE A 248 -10.18 3.20 -14.97
CA ILE A 248 -10.68 4.34 -14.20
C ILE A 248 -10.43 4.20 -12.69
N TYR A 249 -10.46 2.97 -12.17
CA TYR A 249 -10.20 2.70 -10.76
C TYR A 249 -8.72 2.90 -10.41
N THR A 250 -7.80 2.55 -11.30
CA THR A 250 -6.37 2.89 -11.17
C THR A 250 -6.17 4.41 -11.13
N LEU A 251 -6.85 5.17 -11.99
CA LEU A 251 -6.72 6.64 -12.03
C LEU A 251 -7.28 7.29 -10.76
N LEU A 252 -8.48 6.88 -10.32
CA LEU A 252 -9.08 7.36 -9.07
C LEU A 252 -8.20 7.01 -7.86
N ALA A 253 -7.66 5.80 -7.83
CA ALA A 253 -6.75 5.36 -6.79
C ALA A 253 -5.47 6.21 -6.75
N PHE A 254 -4.88 6.52 -7.90
CA PHE A 254 -3.67 7.34 -7.99
C PHE A 254 -3.89 8.75 -7.44
N ILE A 255 -5.00 9.40 -7.84
CA ILE A 255 -5.38 10.74 -7.36
C ILE A 255 -5.60 10.75 -5.84
N PHE A 256 -6.22 9.69 -5.31
CA PHE A 256 -6.48 9.57 -3.87
C PHE A 256 -5.21 9.27 -3.06
N VAL A 257 -4.34 8.40 -3.58
CA VAL A 257 -3.17 7.87 -2.86
C VAL A 257 -2.02 8.87 -2.84
N ILE A 258 -1.73 9.57 -3.95
CA ILE A 258 -0.53 10.42 -4.04
C ILE A 258 -0.46 11.46 -2.93
N PRO A 259 -1.48 12.29 -2.69
CA PRO A 259 -1.35 13.38 -1.73
C PRO A 259 -1.19 12.88 -0.29
N GLY A 260 -2.00 11.88 0.10
CA GLY A 260 -1.99 11.32 1.46
C GLY A 260 -0.81 10.40 1.75
N TYR A 261 -0.60 9.43 0.86
CA TYR A 261 0.33 8.34 1.13
C TYR A 261 1.79 8.74 0.93
N SER A 262 2.07 9.75 0.10
CA SER A 262 3.42 10.30 -0.05
C SER A 262 3.92 10.93 1.25
N LEU A 263 3.07 11.67 1.98
CA LEU A 263 3.42 12.20 3.30
C LEU A 263 3.79 11.07 4.27
N ALA A 264 3.00 10.00 4.29
CA ALA A 264 3.26 8.87 5.18
C ALA A 264 4.59 8.17 4.87
N VAL A 265 4.89 7.98 3.60
CA VAL A 265 6.12 7.33 3.14
C VAL A 265 7.35 8.22 3.38
N VAL A 266 7.22 9.53 3.22
CA VAL A 266 8.25 10.48 3.64
C VAL A 266 8.44 10.41 5.16
N GLY A 267 7.38 10.49 5.96
CA GLY A 267 7.47 10.42 7.42
C GLY A 267 8.14 9.14 7.94
N ALA A 268 7.87 8.00 7.31
CA ALA A 268 8.48 6.71 7.69
C ALA A 268 9.96 6.55 7.27
N SER A 269 10.48 7.44 6.41
CA SER A 269 11.88 7.42 5.94
C SER A 269 12.71 8.59 6.48
N VAL A 270 12.14 9.46 7.33
CA VAL A 270 12.83 10.63 7.88
C VAL A 270 13.16 10.44 9.37
N SER A 271 14.31 10.98 9.76
CA SER A 271 14.64 11.33 11.14
C SER A 271 14.95 12.83 11.15
N GLU A 272 14.57 13.54 12.22
CA GLU A 272 14.89 14.97 12.40
C GLU A 272 16.41 15.20 12.35
N THR A 273 17.18 14.24 12.86
CA THR A 273 18.65 14.29 12.83
C THR A 273 19.22 13.39 11.73
N PRO A 274 20.12 13.90 10.87
CA PRO A 274 20.82 13.09 9.87
C PRO A 274 22.00 12.32 10.46
N TYR A 275 21.90 10.99 10.48
CA TYR A 275 22.92 10.08 11.01
C TYR A 275 23.71 9.35 9.92
N MET A 276 23.08 9.04 8.80
CA MET A 276 23.60 8.23 7.71
C MET A 276 23.44 8.94 6.36
N PHE A 277 22.50 8.51 5.52
CA PHE A 277 22.34 9.03 4.16
C PHE A 277 21.98 10.52 4.16
N GLY A 278 21.18 10.97 5.12
CA GLY A 278 20.80 12.36 5.32
C GLY A 278 21.99 13.32 5.48
N ARG A 279 23.19 12.83 5.82
CA ARG A 279 24.41 13.63 5.88
C ARG A 279 24.88 14.15 4.52
N LEU A 280 24.36 13.62 3.41
CA LEU A 280 24.61 14.15 2.07
C LEU A 280 23.81 15.43 1.75
N GLY A 281 23.05 15.96 2.71
CA GLY A 281 22.33 17.23 2.59
C GLY A 281 21.23 17.15 1.54
N THR A 282 21.11 18.21 0.72
CA THR A 282 20.02 18.39 -0.26
C THR A 282 19.88 17.21 -1.23
N PHE A 283 20.98 16.55 -1.61
CA PHE A 283 20.91 15.37 -2.49
C PHE A 283 20.16 14.20 -1.84
N ALA A 284 20.40 13.96 -0.55
CA ALA A 284 19.69 12.94 0.20
C ALA A 284 18.21 13.27 0.34
N VAL A 285 17.89 14.54 0.60
CA VAL A 285 16.51 15.03 0.68
C VAL A 285 15.78 14.82 -0.65
N ALA A 286 16.36 15.24 -1.77
CA ALA A 286 15.77 15.07 -3.09
C ALA A 286 15.54 13.58 -3.42
N THR A 287 16.52 12.72 -3.12
CA THR A 287 16.40 11.27 -3.31
C THR A 287 15.30 10.69 -2.45
N ARG A 288 15.23 11.06 -1.17
CA ARG A 288 14.22 10.61 -0.20
C ARG A 288 12.82 10.99 -0.66
N ILE A 289 12.57 12.26 -0.98
CA ILE A 289 11.25 12.74 -1.41
C ILE A 289 10.84 12.08 -2.72
N SER A 290 11.71 12.10 -3.73
CA SER A 290 11.40 11.54 -5.06
C SER A 290 11.10 10.04 -4.99
N SER A 291 11.95 9.27 -4.30
CA SER A 291 11.74 7.83 -4.13
C SER A 291 10.54 7.50 -3.26
N SER A 292 10.24 8.32 -2.25
CA SER A 292 9.03 8.19 -1.42
C SER A 292 7.75 8.41 -2.22
N VAL A 293 7.69 9.46 -3.03
CA VAL A 293 6.52 9.75 -3.87
C VAL A 293 6.31 8.63 -4.90
N VAL A 294 7.37 8.17 -5.56
CA VAL A 294 7.29 7.05 -6.51
C VAL A 294 6.84 5.77 -5.82
N TYR A 295 7.40 5.46 -4.64
CA TYR A 295 6.98 4.30 -3.87
C TYR A 295 5.52 4.43 -3.40
N ALA A 296 5.10 5.60 -2.94
CA ALA A 296 3.73 5.83 -2.50
C ALA A 296 2.73 5.62 -3.64
N ALA A 297 2.97 6.24 -4.79
CA ALA A 297 2.16 6.06 -5.99
C ALA A 297 2.12 4.59 -6.42
N SER A 298 3.27 3.92 -6.42
CA SER A 298 3.35 2.55 -6.95
C SER A 298 2.83 1.49 -5.98
N SER A 299 2.97 1.68 -4.67
CA SER A 299 2.52 0.68 -3.69
C SER A 299 1.07 0.87 -3.26
N GLY A 300 0.61 2.12 -3.12
CA GLY A 300 -0.75 2.42 -2.69
C GLY A 300 -1.78 2.29 -3.82
N THR A 301 -1.43 2.66 -5.05
CA THR A 301 -2.40 2.65 -6.17
C THR A 301 -2.94 1.26 -6.47
N PRO A 302 -2.13 0.18 -6.59
CA PRO A 302 -2.67 -1.16 -6.86
C PRO A 302 -3.64 -1.66 -5.80
N GLY A 303 -3.33 -1.40 -4.53
CA GLY A 303 -4.18 -1.78 -3.41
C GLY A 303 -5.53 -1.05 -3.44
N MET A 304 -5.49 0.26 -3.62
CA MET A 304 -6.70 1.09 -3.66
C MET A 304 -7.53 0.84 -4.92
N ALA A 305 -6.89 0.65 -6.07
CA ALA A 305 -7.58 0.33 -7.32
C ALA A 305 -8.33 -1.01 -7.21
N THR A 306 -7.72 -2.01 -6.57
CA THR A 306 -8.39 -3.30 -6.31
C THR A 306 -9.61 -3.10 -5.43
N LEU A 307 -9.51 -2.30 -4.37
CA LEU A 307 -10.64 -2.00 -3.50
C LEU A 307 -11.77 -1.27 -4.25
N PHE A 308 -11.44 -0.24 -5.04
CA PHE A 308 -12.44 0.46 -5.81
C PHE A 308 -13.13 -0.47 -6.82
N ARG A 309 -12.41 -1.42 -7.43
CA ARG A 309 -13.03 -2.46 -8.24
C ARG A 309 -13.97 -3.33 -7.41
N ASP A 310 -13.52 -3.87 -6.28
CA ASP A 310 -14.33 -4.74 -5.42
C ASP A 310 -15.65 -4.07 -4.98
N ILE A 311 -15.63 -2.76 -4.70
CA ILE A 311 -16.79 -2.01 -4.21
C ILE A 311 -17.68 -1.52 -5.37
N PHE A 312 -17.08 -0.87 -6.37
CA PHE A 312 -17.84 -0.11 -7.36
C PHE A 312 -18.10 -0.88 -8.65
N LYS A 313 -17.25 -1.82 -9.04
CA LYS A 313 -17.44 -2.59 -10.30
C LYS A 313 -18.78 -3.34 -10.30
N PRO A 314 -19.18 -4.08 -9.24
CA PRO A 314 -20.48 -4.74 -9.22
C PRO A 314 -21.67 -3.77 -9.29
N CYS A 315 -21.51 -2.57 -8.72
CA CYS A 315 -22.55 -1.54 -8.73
C CYS A 315 -22.70 -0.92 -10.14
N VAL A 316 -21.58 -0.60 -10.79
CA VAL A 316 -21.56 -0.05 -12.16
C VAL A 316 -22.10 -1.07 -13.16
N GLU A 317 -21.71 -2.34 -13.06
CA GLU A 317 -22.23 -3.41 -13.91
C GLU A 317 -23.75 -3.57 -13.74
N ARG A 318 -24.27 -3.52 -12.50
CA ARG A 318 -25.72 -3.54 -12.25
C ARG A 318 -26.44 -2.35 -12.86
N ILE A 319 -25.89 -1.13 -12.75
CA ILE A 319 -26.49 0.07 -13.34
C ILE A 319 -26.47 0.00 -14.87
N GLN A 320 -25.38 -0.51 -15.47
CA GLN A 320 -25.28 -0.69 -16.91
C GLN A 320 -26.27 -1.74 -17.41
N ILE A 321 -26.40 -2.88 -16.72
CA ILE A 321 -27.41 -3.89 -17.02
C ILE A 321 -28.82 -3.29 -16.90
N GLN A 322 -29.12 -2.53 -15.84
CA GLN A 322 -30.41 -1.86 -15.69
C GLN A 322 -30.70 -0.84 -16.81
N ARG A 323 -29.69 -0.09 -17.27
CA ARG A 323 -29.83 0.82 -18.41
C ARG A 323 -30.07 0.08 -19.71
N VAL A 324 -29.30 -0.97 -20.00
CA VAL A 324 -29.50 -1.80 -21.19
C VAL A 324 -30.89 -2.46 -21.15
N VAL A 325 -31.33 -2.96 -20.00
CA VAL A 325 -32.68 -3.52 -19.82
C VAL A 325 -33.76 -2.44 -19.98
N SER A 326 -33.54 -1.23 -19.49
CA SER A 326 -34.43 -0.08 -19.71
C SER A 326 -34.52 0.33 -21.19
N ASP A 327 -33.38 0.42 -21.85
CA ASP A 327 -33.27 0.79 -23.27
C ASP A 327 -33.80 -0.31 -24.19
N LEU A 328 -33.78 -1.58 -23.76
CA LEU A 328 -34.44 -2.70 -24.42
C LEU A 328 -35.94 -2.78 -24.09
N ARG A 329 -36.36 -2.40 -22.87
CA ARG A 329 -37.77 -2.28 -22.48
C ARG A 329 -38.49 -1.19 -23.25
N THR A 330 -37.80 -0.10 -23.63
CA THR A 330 -38.43 1.04 -24.31
C THR A 330 -39.03 0.64 -25.68
N PRO A 331 -38.33 -0.09 -26.57
CA PRO A 331 -38.93 -0.61 -27.81
C PRO A 331 -39.86 -1.82 -27.58
N LEU A 332 -39.60 -2.67 -26.57
CA LEU A 332 -40.49 -3.80 -26.26
C LEU A 332 -41.84 -3.36 -25.66
N LEU A 333 -41.89 -2.25 -24.91
CA LEU A 333 -43.14 -1.66 -24.44
C LEU A 333 -43.92 -1.00 -25.58
N GLU A 334 -43.26 -0.45 -26.60
CA GLU A 334 -43.94 0.07 -27.79
C GLU A 334 -44.60 -1.07 -28.60
N ASP A 335 -43.93 -2.22 -28.76
CA ASP A 335 -44.50 -3.40 -29.44
C ASP A 335 -45.56 -4.17 -28.59
N VAL A 336 -45.42 -4.19 -27.26
CA VAL A 336 -46.36 -4.88 -26.34
C VAL A 336 -47.57 -4.02 -25.99
N VAL A 337 -47.47 -2.68 -26.00
CA VAL A 337 -48.64 -1.79 -25.79
C VAL A 337 -49.58 -1.81 -27.01
N GLU A 338 -49.10 -2.14 -28.21
CA GLU A 338 -49.98 -2.41 -29.36
C GLU A 338 -50.64 -3.80 -29.30
N ASN A 339 -50.10 -4.76 -28.52
CA ASN A 339 -50.65 -6.10 -28.39
C ASN A 339 -50.46 -6.68 -26.96
N TYR A 340 -51.52 -6.54 -26.14
CA TYR A 340 -51.86 -7.32 -24.93
C TYR A 340 -51.74 -6.72 -23.51
N HIS A 341 -52.79 -7.04 -22.73
CA HIS A 341 -53.09 -6.72 -21.33
C HIS A 341 -52.19 -7.46 -20.31
N PRO A 342 -52.10 -6.96 -19.06
CA PRO A 342 -50.98 -7.22 -18.15
C PRO A 342 -51.17 -8.52 -17.35
N GLN A 343 -50.18 -9.42 -17.36
CA GLN A 343 -49.92 -10.31 -16.21
C GLN A 343 -48.44 -10.74 -16.07
N SER A 344 -47.95 -10.53 -14.85
CA SER A 344 -46.96 -11.33 -14.09
C SER A 344 -45.48 -10.92 -14.13
N GLU A 345 -44.94 -10.84 -12.91
CA GLU A 345 -43.57 -10.55 -12.50
C GLU A 345 -42.53 -11.59 -12.98
N ALA A 346 -42.96 -12.67 -13.65
CA ALA A 346 -42.08 -13.72 -14.17
C ALA A 346 -41.18 -13.27 -15.33
N PHE A 347 -41.50 -12.16 -15.99
CA PHE A 347 -40.74 -11.64 -17.14
C PHE A 347 -39.41 -10.98 -16.75
N GLU A 348 -39.24 -10.54 -15.50
CA GLU A 348 -37.97 -9.93 -15.05
C GLU A 348 -36.86 -10.95 -14.84
N ASP A 349 -37.18 -12.14 -14.34
CA ASP A 349 -36.18 -13.17 -14.06
C ASP A 349 -35.67 -13.88 -15.34
N GLU A 350 -36.54 -14.12 -16.34
CA GLU A 350 -36.14 -14.75 -17.60
C GLU A 350 -35.26 -13.83 -18.49
N VAL A 351 -35.46 -12.52 -18.44
CA VAL A 351 -34.66 -11.57 -19.24
C VAL A 351 -33.24 -11.41 -18.65
N ILE A 352 -33.10 -11.47 -17.32
CA ILE A 352 -31.78 -11.40 -16.66
C ILE A 352 -30.92 -12.63 -17.03
N GLU A 353 -31.52 -13.81 -17.08
CA GLU A 353 -30.81 -15.05 -17.43
C GLU A 353 -30.42 -15.09 -18.93
N TYR A 354 -31.21 -14.49 -19.81
CA TYR A 354 -30.95 -14.46 -21.26
C TYR A 354 -29.91 -13.42 -21.71
N VAL A 355 -29.74 -12.32 -20.96
CA VAL A 355 -28.80 -11.23 -21.30
C VAL A 355 -27.40 -11.46 -20.70
N SER A 356 -27.30 -12.18 -19.57
CA SER A 356 -26.03 -12.45 -18.89
C SER A 356 -24.92 -13.10 -19.75
N PRO A 357 -25.18 -13.93 -20.77
CA PRO A 357 -24.13 -14.53 -21.59
C PRO A 357 -23.62 -13.63 -22.74
N LYS A 358 -24.28 -12.49 -23.02
CA LYS A 358 -23.95 -11.63 -24.18
C LYS A 358 -23.16 -10.36 -23.83
N ILE A 359 -22.90 -10.12 -22.54
CA ILE A 359 -22.03 -9.03 -22.08
C ILE A 359 -20.64 -9.61 -21.80
N SER A 360 -19.95 -10.00 -22.87
CA SER A 360 -18.50 -10.24 -22.86
C SER A 360 -17.91 -9.46 -24.04
N VAL A 361 -17.46 -8.24 -23.76
CA VAL A 361 -16.59 -7.43 -24.64
C VAL A 361 -15.51 -6.80 -23.78
#